data_AF-A0AAW4YPZ1-F1
#
_entry.id   AF-A0AAW4YPZ1-F1
#
_cell.length_a   1.000
_cell.length_b   1.000
_cell.length_c   1.000
_cell.angle_alpha   90.00
_cell.angle_beta   90.00
_cell.angle_gamma   90.00
#
_symmetry.space_group_name_H-M   'P 1'
#
loop_
_entity.id
_entity.type
_entity.pdbx_description
1 polymer ?
#
loop_
_entity_poly.entity_id
_entity_poly.type
_entity_poly.pdbx_seq_one_letter_code
_entity_poly.pdbx_strand_id
1 'polypeptide(L)'
;MKIVLLKVMALFGAFMLMALVAGVVADIRSFDETRGGYEPPYTGFTGEPLDWSRLDRGPHGFVKRGHVIDVLVHCGTGMISLSAFGWEWSWRQVSPRALAVHQPREACRQAGYTTRF
;
A
#
# COMPACT_ATOMS: atom_id res chain seq x y z
N MET A 1 -11.04 -43.48 6.64
CA MET A 1 -9.87 -42.60 6.91
C MET A 1 -9.50 -41.69 5.74
N LYS A 2 -9.20 -42.20 4.53
CA LYS A 2 -8.74 -41.37 3.39
C LYS A 2 -9.69 -40.22 3.00
N ILE A 3 -11.00 -40.47 2.94
CA ILE A 3 -12.00 -39.44 2.57
C ILE A 3 -12.08 -38.33 3.62
N VAL A 4 -11.98 -38.67 4.91
CA VAL A 4 -12.00 -37.68 6.00
C VAL A 4 -10.75 -36.79 5.93
N LEU A 5 -9.57 -37.39 5.72
CA LEU A 5 -8.33 -36.63 5.55
C LEU A 5 -8.39 -35.68 4.35
N LEU A 6 -8.90 -36.14 3.20
CA LEU A 6 -9.09 -35.28 2.02
C LEU A 6 -10.02 -34.11 2.30
N LYS A 7 -11.14 -34.33 3.02
CA LYS A 7 -12.06 -33.26 3.40
C LYS A 7 -11.41 -32.23 4.33
N VAL A 8 -10.61 -32.68 5.30
CA VAL A 8 -9.89 -31.78 6.21
C VAL A 8 -8.86 -30.93 5.46
N MET A 9 -8.08 -31.55 4.56
CA MET A 9 -7.12 -30.83 3.72
C MET A 9 -7.81 -29.84 2.78
N ALA A 10 -8.94 -30.21 2.19
CA ALA A 10 -9.72 -29.32 1.34
C ALA A 10 -10.28 -28.12 2.13
N LEU A 11 -10.80 -28.35 3.34
CA LEU A 11 -11.32 -27.29 4.20
C LEU A 11 -10.20 -26.34 4.66
N PHE A 12 -9.04 -26.88 5.01
CA PHE A 12 -7.86 -26.09 5.32
C PHE A 12 -7.40 -25.24 4.13
N GLY A 13 -7.34 -25.82 2.93
CA GLY A 13 -7.01 -25.09 1.71
C GLY A 13 -8.01 -23.97 1.40
N ALA A 14 -9.30 -24.24 1.54
CA ALA A 14 -10.35 -23.24 1.39
C ALA A 14 -10.22 -22.10 2.40
N PHE A 15 -9.94 -22.43 3.67
CA PHE A 15 -9.69 -21.43 4.71
C PHE A 15 -8.47 -20.55 4.39
N MET A 16 -7.35 -21.14 3.98
CA MET A 16 -6.15 -20.38 3.62
C MET A 16 -6.38 -19.45 2.43
N LEU A 17 -7.14 -19.92 1.42
CA LEU A 17 -7.52 -19.08 0.28
C LEU A 17 -8.39 -17.90 0.71
N MET A 18 -9.38 -18.13 1.59
CA MET A 18 -10.21 -17.04 2.13
C MET A 18 -9.39 -16.04 2.94
N ALA A 19 -8.45 -16.53 3.77
CA ALA A 19 -7.56 -15.65 4.54
C ALA A 19 -6.67 -14.80 3.62
N LEU A 20 -6.12 -15.38 2.56
CA LEU A 20 -5.33 -14.66 1.56
C LEU A 20 -6.14 -13.56 0.89
N VAL A 21 -7.36 -13.88 0.43
CA VAL A 21 -8.27 -12.90 -0.19
C VAL A 21 -8.62 -11.79 0.79
N ALA A 22 -8.93 -12.14 2.04
CA ALA A 22 -9.23 -11.17 3.08
C ALA A 22 -8.05 -10.22 3.34
N GLY A 23 -6.83 -10.75 3.41
CA GLY A 23 -5.60 -9.94 3.56
C GLY A 23 -5.40 -8.97 2.40
N VAL A 24 -5.52 -9.44 1.16
CA VAL A 24 -5.42 -8.57 -0.04
C VAL A 24 -6.48 -7.47 -0.02
N VAL A 25 -7.73 -7.80 0.33
CA VAL A 25 -8.82 -6.80 0.42
C VAL A 25 -8.53 -5.78 1.51
N ALA A 26 -8.01 -6.21 2.67
CA ALA A 26 -7.62 -5.31 3.75
C ALA A 26 -6.48 -4.36 3.31
N ASP A 27 -5.48 -4.87 2.59
CA ASP A 27 -4.37 -4.06 2.09
C ASP A 27 -4.82 -3.01 1.08
N ILE A 28 -5.66 -3.40 0.11
CA ILE A 28 -6.21 -2.46 -0.89
C ILE A 28 -7.01 -1.35 -0.20
N ARG A 29 -7.80 -1.69 0.81
CA ARG A 29 -8.64 -0.71 1.53
C ARG A 29 -7.83 0.22 2.42
N SER A 30 -6.74 -0.28 3.02
CA SER A 30 -5.87 0.52 3.90
C SER A 30 -4.85 1.36 3.13
N PHE A 31 -4.80 1.24 1.80
CA PHE A 31 -3.82 1.97 1.00
C PHE A 31 -4.06 3.48 0.99
N ASP A 32 -5.31 3.90 0.82
CA ASP A 32 -5.75 5.31 0.93
C ASP A 32 -7.11 5.32 1.64
N GLU A 33 -7.11 5.80 2.89
CA GLU A 33 -8.32 5.92 3.71
C GLU A 33 -9.07 7.23 3.46
N THR A 34 -8.52 8.12 2.62
CA THR A 34 -9.15 9.40 2.30
C THR A 34 -10.18 9.25 1.18
N ARG A 35 -11.25 10.05 1.25
CA ARG A 35 -12.33 10.07 0.24
C ARG A 35 -12.73 11.49 -0.12
N GLY A 36 -13.19 11.68 -1.35
CA GLY A 36 -13.57 13.01 -1.86
C GLY A 36 -12.34 13.86 -2.24
N GLY A 37 -12.60 15.08 -2.71
CA GLY A 37 -11.56 15.97 -3.23
C GLY A 37 -10.83 15.36 -4.44
N TYR A 38 -11.57 14.76 -5.38
CA TYR A 38 -10.98 14.08 -6.55
C TYR A 38 -10.58 15.03 -7.68
N GLU A 39 -11.06 16.27 -7.64
CA GLU A 39 -10.74 17.32 -8.60
C GLU A 39 -9.93 18.43 -7.93
N PRO A 40 -9.08 19.16 -8.67
CA PRO A 40 -8.40 20.35 -8.18
C PRO A 40 -9.40 21.34 -7.53
N PRO A 41 -9.04 21.98 -6.40
CA PRO A 41 -7.74 21.99 -5.74
C PRO A 41 -7.49 20.81 -4.77
N TYR A 42 -8.24 19.70 -4.89
CA TYR A 42 -8.15 18.49 -4.06
C TYR A 42 -8.46 18.73 -2.57
N THR A 43 -9.34 19.69 -2.29
CA THR A 43 -9.80 20.04 -0.93
C THR A 43 -11.12 19.35 -0.58
N GLY A 44 -11.55 19.46 0.69
CA GLY A 44 -12.82 18.90 1.15
C GLY A 44 -12.84 17.37 1.19
N PHE A 45 -11.68 16.71 1.19
CA PHE A 45 -11.59 15.29 1.43
C PHE A 45 -11.88 14.98 2.91
N THR A 46 -12.33 13.76 3.17
CA THR A 46 -12.56 13.21 4.51
C THR A 46 -11.63 12.02 4.74
N GLY A 47 -11.42 11.65 6.01
CA GLY A 47 -10.51 10.57 6.39
C GLY A 47 -9.11 11.08 6.68
N GLU A 48 -8.22 10.17 7.08
CA GLU A 48 -6.88 10.52 7.55
C GLU A 48 -5.85 10.41 6.42
N PRO A 49 -5.07 11.47 6.15
CA PRO A 49 -3.90 11.36 5.30
C PRO A 49 -2.88 10.35 5.85
N LEU A 50 -2.08 9.77 4.96
CA LEU A 50 -1.02 8.83 5.32
C LEU A 50 -0.03 9.44 6.33
N ASP A 51 0.14 8.78 7.48
CA ASP A 51 1.15 9.12 8.47
C ASP A 51 2.50 8.51 8.08
N TRP A 52 3.31 9.28 7.36
CA TRP A 52 4.63 8.87 6.88
C TRP A 52 5.62 8.52 8.00
N SER A 53 5.42 9.05 9.21
CA SER A 53 6.33 8.79 10.33
C SER A 53 6.24 7.34 10.84
N ARG A 54 5.12 6.66 10.55
CA ARG A 54 4.88 5.26 10.92
C ARG A 54 5.33 4.27 9.85
N LEU A 55 5.75 4.74 8.69
CA LEU A 55 6.17 3.87 7.59
C LEU A 55 7.64 3.49 7.74
N ASP A 56 7.96 2.28 7.28
CA ASP A 56 9.34 1.82 7.22
C ASP A 56 10.11 2.67 6.20
N ARG A 57 11.38 2.96 6.51
CA ARG A 57 12.30 3.61 5.57
C ARG A 57 13.13 2.56 4.86
N GLY A 58 13.11 2.60 3.53
CA GLY A 58 13.97 1.80 2.66
C GLY A 58 15.09 2.63 2.02
N PRO A 59 15.97 2.01 1.22
CA PRO A 59 17.07 2.71 0.55
C PRO A 59 16.62 3.84 -0.39
N HIS A 60 15.41 3.74 -0.93
CA HIS A 60 14.91 4.64 -1.98
C HIS A 60 13.65 5.42 -1.59
N GLY A 61 13.11 5.21 -0.40
CA GLY A 61 11.93 5.93 0.09
C GLY A 61 11.18 5.16 1.17
N PHE A 62 9.86 5.21 1.15
CA PHE A 62 9.01 4.63 2.19
C PHE A 62 8.39 3.30 1.79
N VAL A 63 8.16 2.44 2.78
CA VAL A 63 7.43 1.17 2.62
C VAL A 63 6.28 1.14 3.62
N LYS A 64 5.05 1.08 3.10
CA LYS A 64 3.86 0.76 3.87
C LYS A 64 3.67 -0.75 3.87
N ARG A 65 3.78 -1.36 5.05
CA ARG A 65 3.55 -2.80 5.21
C ARG A 65 2.07 -3.13 5.12
N GLY A 66 1.77 -4.19 4.37
CA GLY A 66 0.46 -4.82 4.34
C GLY A 66 0.48 -6.18 5.03
N HIS A 67 -0.67 -6.85 5.02
CA HIS A 67 -0.82 -8.24 5.40
C HIS A 67 -0.24 -9.20 4.34
N VAL A 68 -0.41 -8.84 3.07
CA VAL A 68 -0.01 -9.61 1.88
C VAL A 68 0.76 -8.74 0.90
N ILE A 69 0.33 -7.50 0.69
CA ILE A 69 0.87 -6.56 -0.29
C ILE A 69 1.48 -5.35 0.43
N ASP A 70 2.78 -5.19 0.28
CA ASP A 70 3.50 -3.98 0.68
C ASP A 70 3.40 -2.94 -0.44
N VAL A 71 3.35 -1.67 -0.05
CA VAL A 71 3.38 -0.55 -1.00
C VAL A 71 4.63 0.27 -0.77
N LEU A 72 5.41 0.45 -1.84
CA LEU A 72 6.66 1.19 -1.82
C LEU A 72 6.48 2.51 -2.54
N VAL A 73 6.97 3.60 -1.95
CA VAL A 73 6.98 4.93 -2.56
C VAL A 73 8.43 5.37 -2.74
N HIS A 74 8.87 5.41 -3.99
CA HIS A 74 10.23 5.79 -4.34
C HIS A 74 10.39 7.32 -4.29
N CYS A 75 11.09 7.84 -3.28
CA CYS A 75 11.27 9.26 -3.04
C CYS A 75 12.03 10.01 -4.15
N GLY A 76 12.85 9.31 -4.94
CA GLY A 76 13.51 9.94 -6.09
C GLY A 76 12.58 10.26 -7.26
N THR A 77 11.60 9.41 -7.54
CA THR A 77 10.84 9.39 -8.81
C THR A 77 9.33 9.54 -8.62
N GLY A 78 8.84 9.42 -7.39
CA GLY A 78 7.41 9.39 -7.09
C GLY A 78 6.73 8.10 -7.54
N MET A 79 7.50 7.07 -7.91
CA MET A 79 6.96 5.79 -8.35
C MET A 79 6.37 5.04 -7.16
N ILE A 80 5.13 4.58 -7.31
CA ILE A 80 4.49 3.63 -6.40
C ILE A 80 4.70 2.23 -6.98
N SER A 81 5.33 1.36 -6.20
CA SER A 81 5.45 -0.08 -6.50
C SER A 81 4.64 -0.88 -5.49
N LEU A 82 4.20 -2.07 -5.90
CA LEU A 82 3.60 -3.06 -5.02
C LEU A 82 4.57 -4.23 -4.88
N SER A 83 4.68 -4.79 -3.67
CA SER A 83 5.47 -5.99 -3.43
C SER A 83 4.66 -7.04 -2.70
N ALA A 84 4.74 -8.29 -3.16
CA ALA A 84 4.16 -9.43 -2.47
C ALA A 84 5.02 -10.68 -2.73
N PHE A 85 5.20 -11.52 -1.71
CA PHE A 85 5.96 -12.77 -1.81
C PHE A 85 7.39 -12.62 -2.36
N GLY A 86 8.04 -11.47 -2.12
CA GLY A 86 9.40 -11.17 -2.58
C GLY A 86 9.49 -10.67 -4.03
N TRP A 87 8.36 -10.49 -4.71
CA TRP A 87 8.27 -9.91 -6.05
C TRP A 87 7.78 -8.47 -5.94
N GLU A 88 8.45 -7.55 -6.65
CA GLU A 88 8.06 -6.15 -6.74
C GLU A 88 7.65 -5.78 -8.17
N TRP A 89 6.56 -5.03 -8.31
CA TRP A 89 6.07 -4.53 -9.59
C TRP A 89 5.80 -3.03 -9.50
N SER A 90 6.37 -2.26 -10.42
CA SER A 90 6.06 -0.84 -10.59
C SER A 90 4.61 -0.67 -11.04
N TRP A 91 3.82 0.12 -10.32
CA TRP A 91 2.41 0.31 -10.62
C TRP A 91 2.12 1.64 -11.32
N ARG A 92 2.31 2.76 -10.62
CA ARG A 92 2.00 4.10 -11.15
C ARG A 92 2.69 5.21 -10.37
N GLN A 93 2.88 6.37 -10.98
CA GLN A 93 3.38 7.53 -10.25
C GLN A 93 2.33 8.02 -9.25
N VAL A 94 2.79 8.67 -8.18
CA VAL A 94 1.90 9.39 -7.26
C VAL A 94 1.01 10.35 -8.04
N SER A 95 -0.29 10.31 -7.76
CA SER A 95 -1.24 11.19 -8.44
C SER A 95 -1.14 12.62 -7.90
N PRO A 96 -1.59 13.64 -8.67
CA PRO A 96 -1.67 15.01 -8.17
C PRO A 96 -2.49 15.15 -6.88
N ARG A 97 -3.57 14.36 -6.73
CA ARG A 97 -4.33 14.29 -5.48
C ARG A 97 -3.48 13.74 -4.35
N ALA A 98 -2.77 12.63 -4.54
CA ALA A 98 -1.90 12.07 -3.51
C ALA A 98 -0.78 13.05 -3.12
N LEU A 99 -0.24 13.80 -4.08
CA LEU A 99 0.72 14.89 -3.82
C LEU A 99 0.13 15.96 -2.91
N ALA A 100 -1.09 16.41 -3.18
CA ALA A 100 -1.76 17.46 -2.40
C ALA A 100 -2.22 16.97 -1.01
N VAL A 101 -2.83 15.78 -0.95
CA VAL A 101 -3.48 15.23 0.25
C VAL A 101 -2.45 14.62 1.20
N HIS A 102 -1.58 13.76 0.70
CA HIS A 102 -0.63 13.01 1.53
C HIS A 102 0.74 13.66 1.61
N GLN A 103 1.08 14.60 0.72
CA GLN A 103 2.35 15.32 0.75
C GLN A 103 3.62 14.42 0.78
N PRO A 104 3.70 13.35 -0.04
CA PRO A 104 4.84 12.43 -0.06
C PRO A 104 6.19 13.13 -0.31
N ARG A 105 6.20 14.21 -1.13
CA ARG A 105 7.42 14.96 -1.44
C ARG A 105 8.02 15.58 -0.17
N GLU A 106 7.16 16.16 0.67
CA GLU A 106 7.60 16.80 1.91
C GLU A 106 8.07 15.75 2.91
N ALA A 107 7.33 14.66 3.06
CA ALA A 107 7.75 13.53 3.90
C ALA A 107 9.11 12.95 3.47
N CYS A 108 9.33 12.76 2.17
CA CYS A 108 10.61 12.31 1.63
C CYS A 108 11.75 13.28 1.92
N ARG A 109 11.53 14.59 1.75
CA ARG A 109 12.52 15.63 2.07
C ARG A 109 12.86 15.62 3.56
N GLN A 110 11.87 15.54 4.43
CA GLN A 110 12.04 15.48 5.89
C GLN A 110 12.79 14.22 6.33
N ALA A 111 12.61 13.11 5.61
CA ALA A 111 13.34 11.88 5.85
C ALA A 111 14.77 11.87 5.25
N GLY A 112 15.19 12.94 4.57
CA GLY A 112 16.54 13.11 4.03
C GLY A 112 16.75 12.58 2.61
N TYR A 113 15.67 12.24 1.88
CA TYR A 113 15.77 11.80 0.49
C TYR A 113 15.77 12.99 -0.49
N THR A 114 16.50 12.83 -1.59
CA THR A 114 16.41 13.76 -2.73
C THR A 114 15.18 13.46 -3.57
N THR A 115 14.29 14.45 -3.75
CA THR A 115 13.02 14.30 -4.49
C THR A 115 13.03 15.02 -5.83
N ARG A 116 12.49 14.42 -6.89
CA ARG A 116 12.41 15.03 -8.25
C ARG A 116 11.02 14.98 -8.90
N PHE A 117 10.01 14.53 -8.19
CA PHE A 117 8.64 14.37 -8.66
C PHE A 117 7.73 15.34 -7.94
#